data_AF-A0A924SHP5-F1
#
_entry.id   AF-A0A924SHP5-F1
#
_cell.length_a   1.000
_cell.length_b   1.000
_cell.length_c   1.000
_cell.angle_alpha   90.00
_cell.angle_beta   90.00
_cell.angle_gamma   90.00
#
_symmetry.space_group_name_H-M   'P 1'
#
loop_
_entity.id
_entity.type
_entity.pdbx_description
1 polymer ?
#
loop_
_entity_poly.entity_id
_entity_poly.type
_entity_poly.pdbx_seq_one_letter_code
_entity_poly.pdbx_strand_id
1 'polypeptide(L)'
;MSEQTLGELVSRATGDLSCLMRKEVELAKLEITQDVVAAGKGAGLLGGAGGAGLLALVFLSTGAAFGIGEALGTWAGFLVVGAFYLLAAAVLGLRGQKNLSKVGPPAKTLETVKDDLAWAKHPTVAPTKRAQEPVA
;
A
#
# COMPACT_ATOMS: atom_id res chain seq x y z
N MET A 1 -50.13 -33.92 -11.51
CA MET A 1 -48.81 -33.24 -11.58
C MET A 1 -49.03 -31.99 -12.41
N SER A 2 -48.93 -30.80 -11.83
CA SER A 2 -49.08 -29.53 -12.56
C SER A 2 -47.80 -29.29 -13.38
N GLU A 3 -47.91 -29.29 -14.71
CA GLU A 3 -46.81 -28.88 -15.59
C GLU A 3 -46.46 -27.42 -15.29
N GLN A 4 -45.21 -27.17 -14.92
CA GLN A 4 -44.74 -25.81 -14.72
C GLN A 4 -44.73 -25.08 -16.06
N THR A 5 -45.35 -23.91 -16.11
CA THR A 5 -45.37 -23.09 -17.33
C THR A 5 -43.96 -22.53 -17.59
N LEU A 6 -43.60 -22.35 -18.87
CA LEU A 6 -42.32 -21.74 -19.27
C LEU A 6 -42.06 -20.38 -18.60
N GLY A 7 -43.11 -19.59 -18.35
CA GLY A 7 -43.00 -18.31 -17.65
C GLY A 7 -42.58 -18.45 -16.18
N GLU A 8 -42.96 -19.54 -15.53
CA GLU A 8 -42.64 -19.81 -14.13
C GLU A 8 -41.19 -20.28 -13.95
N LEU A 9 -40.65 -21.02 -14.92
CA LEU A 9 -39.24 -21.43 -14.97
C LEU A 9 -38.31 -20.23 -15.20
N VAL A 10 -38.66 -19.33 -16.13
CA VAL A 10 -37.89 -18.11 -16.41
C VAL A 10 -37.92 -17.15 -15.21
N SER A 11 -39.07 -17.01 -14.56
CA SER A 11 -39.22 -16.21 -13.35
C SER A 11 -38.34 -16.73 -12.21
N ARG A 12 -38.30 -18.05 -11.97
CA ARG A 12 -37.42 -18.67 -10.97
C ARG A 12 -35.95 -18.48 -11.29
N ALA A 13 -35.51 -18.74 -12.52
CA ALA A 13 -34.10 -18.57 -12.91
C ALA A 13 -33.62 -17.13 -12.75
N THR A 14 -34.47 -16.15 -13.08
CA THR A 14 -34.18 -14.72 -12.88
C THR A 14 -34.11 -14.36 -11.40
N GLY A 15 -34.98 -14.94 -10.58
CA GLY A 15 -34.96 -14.81 -9.12
C GLY A 15 -33.69 -15.39 -8.49
N ASP A 16 -33.26 -16.57 -8.94
CA ASP A 16 -32.04 -17.23 -8.46
C ASP A 16 -30.78 -16.45 -8.84
N LEU A 17 -30.70 -15.93 -10.07
CA LEU A 17 -29.60 -15.07 -10.49
C LEU A 17 -29.55 -13.76 -9.69
N SER A 18 -30.72 -13.16 -9.43
CA SER A 18 -30.82 -11.95 -8.58
C SER A 18 -30.41 -12.25 -7.13
N CYS A 19 -30.67 -13.46 -6.64
CA CYS A 19 -30.25 -13.94 -5.33
C CYS A 19 -28.73 -14.14 -5.27
N LEU A 20 -28.13 -14.77 -6.28
CA LEU A 20 -26.68 -14.95 -6.39
C LEU A 20 -25.94 -13.60 -6.46
N MET A 21 -26.40 -12.69 -7.31
CA MET A 21 -25.81 -11.34 -7.42
C MET A 21 -25.83 -10.60 -6.08
N ARG A 22 -26.94 -10.68 -5.34
CA ARG A 22 -27.02 -10.06 -4.01
C ARG A 22 -26.06 -10.71 -3.02
N LYS A 23 -25.89 -12.03 -3.07
CA LYS A 23 -24.93 -12.77 -2.22
C LYS A 23 -23.48 -12.42 -2.55
N GLU A 24 -23.11 -12.28 -3.81
CA GLU A 24 -21.78 -11.86 -4.23
C GLU A 24 -21.46 -10.45 -3.74
N VAL A 25 -22.42 -9.52 -3.83
CA VAL A 25 -22.26 -8.17 -3.27
C VAL A 25 -22.13 -8.20 -1.75
N GLU A 26 -22.91 -9.04 -1.07
CA GLU A 26 -22.82 -9.21 0.39
C GLU A 26 -21.46 -9.80 0.81
N LEU A 27 -20.97 -10.80 0.07
CA LEU A 27 -19.66 -11.43 0.29
C LEU A 27 -18.52 -10.43 0.05
N ALA A 28 -18.54 -9.73 -1.09
CA ALA A 28 -17.55 -8.70 -1.41
C ALA A 28 -17.55 -7.58 -0.35
N LYS A 29 -18.73 -7.17 0.13
CA LYS A 29 -18.84 -6.20 1.22
C LYS A 29 -18.23 -6.72 2.52
N LEU A 30 -18.43 -8.00 2.85
CA LEU A 30 -17.83 -8.63 4.04
C LEU A 30 -16.31 -8.69 3.92
N GLU A 31 -15.78 -9.16 2.79
CA GLU A 31 -14.34 -9.27 2.53
C GLU A 31 -13.67 -7.90 2.60
N ILE A 32 -14.20 -6.90 1.88
CA ILE A 32 -13.71 -5.52 1.93
C ILE A 32 -13.76 -4.97 3.36
N THR A 33 -14.83 -5.23 4.12
CA THR A 33 -14.95 -4.74 5.51
C THR A 33 -13.90 -5.39 6.41
N GLN A 34 -13.68 -6.70 6.28
CA GLN A 34 -12.66 -7.42 7.06
C GLN A 34 -11.26 -6.89 6.74
N ASP A 35 -10.95 -6.70 5.47
CA ASP A 35 -9.68 -6.14 5.01
C ASP A 35 -9.45 -4.73 5.53
N VAL A 36 -10.46 -3.86 5.45
CA VAL A 36 -10.38 -2.48 5.94
C VAL A 36 -10.16 -2.45 7.46
N VAL A 37 -10.85 -3.31 8.21
CA VAL A 37 -10.68 -3.39 9.68
C VAL A 37 -9.28 -3.91 10.02
N ALA A 38 -8.80 -4.95 9.33
CA ALA A 38 -7.47 -5.51 9.55
C ALA A 38 -6.39 -4.48 9.21
N ALA A 39 -6.50 -3.83 8.06
CA ALA A 39 -5.60 -2.75 7.64
C ALA A 39 -5.64 -1.57 8.61
N GLY A 40 -6.84 -1.17 9.07
CA GLY A 40 -7.03 -0.09 10.05
C GLY A 40 -6.41 -0.40 11.41
N LYS A 41 -6.57 -1.63 11.90
CA LYS A 41 -5.89 -2.09 13.13
C LYS A 41 -4.38 -2.11 12.96
N GLY A 42 -3.88 -2.64 11.85
CA GLY A 42 -2.46 -2.66 11.53
C GLY A 42 -1.87 -1.26 11.47
N ALA A 43 -2.53 -0.35 10.76
CA ALA A 43 -2.14 1.06 10.67
C ALA A 43 -2.19 1.76 12.04
N GLY A 44 -3.22 1.48 12.85
CA GLY A 44 -3.35 2.02 14.21
C GLY A 44 -2.24 1.53 15.13
N LEU A 45 -1.91 0.24 15.10
CA LEU A 45 -0.81 -0.34 15.88
C LEU A 45 0.55 0.21 15.43
N LEU A 46 0.81 0.28 14.13
CA LEU A 46 2.06 0.84 13.61
C LEU A 46 2.17 2.35 13.89
N GLY A 47 1.07 3.09 13.77
CA GLY A 47 1.01 4.50 14.15
C GLY A 47 1.28 4.71 15.64
N GLY A 48 0.64 3.91 16.50
CA GLY A 48 0.86 3.92 17.94
C GLY A 48 2.30 3.54 18.32
N ALA A 49 2.85 2.49 17.72
CA ALA A 49 4.23 2.07 17.92
C ALA A 49 5.22 3.14 17.44
N GLY A 50 4.95 3.78 16.30
CA GLY A 50 5.73 4.90 15.80
C GLY A 50 5.72 6.08 16.78
N GLY A 51 4.54 6.49 17.25
CA GLY A 51 4.39 7.58 18.23
C GLY A 51 5.06 7.27 19.57
N ALA A 52 4.84 6.08 20.13
CA ALA A 52 5.48 5.63 21.36
C ALA A 52 7.00 5.52 21.20
N GLY A 53 7.48 5.01 20.06
CA GLY A 53 8.90 4.95 19.72
C GLY A 53 9.53 6.34 19.62
N LEU A 54 8.83 7.32 19.07
CA LEU A 54 9.28 8.72 18.99
C LEU A 54 9.41 9.34 20.39
N LEU A 55 8.43 9.13 21.27
CA LEU A 55 8.50 9.58 22.66
C LEU A 55 9.65 8.89 23.41
N ALA A 56 9.79 7.57 23.27
CA ALA A 56 10.89 6.83 23.87
C ALA A 56 12.25 7.36 23.39
N LEU A 57 12.39 7.64 22.09
CA LEU A 57 13.60 8.23 21.53
C LEU A 57 13.93 9.60 22.16
N VAL A 58 12.93 10.47 22.35
CA VAL A 58 13.11 11.78 23.01
C VAL A 58 13.59 11.61 24.46
N PHE A 59 12.92 10.76 25.25
CA PHE A 59 13.30 10.52 26.64
C PHE A 59 14.69 9.88 26.76
N LEU A 60 14.99 8.87 25.94
CA LEU A 60 16.31 8.22 25.91
C LEU A 60 17.41 9.20 25.48
N SER A 61 17.15 10.06 24.49
CA SER A 61 18.11 11.08 24.05
C SER A 61 18.40 12.09 25.14
N THR A 62 17.37 12.50 25.88
CA THR A 62 17.49 13.43 26.99
C THR A 62 18.29 12.79 28.13
N GLY A 63 17.94 11.55 28.51
CA GLY A 63 18.67 10.78 29.51
C GLY A 63 20.14 10.55 29.12
N ALA A 64 20.41 10.23 27.85
CA ALA A 64 21.78 10.10 27.34
C ALA A 64 22.55 11.42 27.40
N ALA A 65 21.93 12.53 27.01
CA ALA A 65 22.55 13.85 27.07
C ALA A 65 22.91 14.25 28.51
N PHE A 66 22.00 14.05 29.47
CA PHE A 66 22.29 14.29 30.89
C PHE A 66 23.35 13.31 31.43
N GLY A 67 23.27 12.02 31.09
CA GLY A 67 24.23 11.01 31.55
C GLY A 67 25.67 11.26 31.04
N ILE A 68 25.83 11.63 29.76
CA ILE A 68 27.12 12.07 29.21
C ILE A 68 27.54 13.41 29.85
N GLY A 69 26.55 14.28 30.09
CA GLY A 69 26.73 15.58 30.72
C GLY A 69 27.33 15.51 32.13
N GLU A 70 27.14 14.42 32.87
CA GLU A 70 27.77 14.23 34.18
C GLU A 70 29.30 14.21 34.09
N ALA A 71 29.86 13.68 32.98
CA ALA A 71 31.30 13.61 32.78
C ALA A 71 31.90 14.84 32.09
N LEU A 72 31.15 15.48 31.18
CA LEU A 72 31.66 16.51 30.27
C LEU A 72 30.99 17.90 30.44
N GLY A 73 29.99 18.00 31.32
CA GLY A 73 29.07 19.12 31.42
C GLY A 73 27.83 18.95 30.55
N THR A 74 26.66 19.35 31.07
CA THR A 74 25.35 19.12 30.44
C THR A 74 25.28 19.61 29.00
N TRP A 75 25.82 20.80 28.71
CA TRP A 75 25.83 21.36 27.36
C TRP A 75 26.58 20.46 26.35
N ALA A 76 27.72 19.88 26.77
CA ALA A 76 28.52 18.99 25.93
C ALA A 76 27.79 17.66 25.68
N GLY A 77 27.06 17.14 26.67
CA GLY A 77 26.23 15.95 26.50
C GLY A 77 25.14 16.12 25.43
N PHE A 78 24.45 17.26 25.42
CA PHE A 78 23.49 17.59 24.37
C PHE A 78 24.15 17.74 22.99
N LEU A 79 25.35 18.31 22.91
CA LEU A 79 26.08 18.42 21.64
C LEU A 79 26.52 17.06 21.10
N VAL A 80 26.96 16.13 21.95
CA VAL A 80 27.34 14.78 21.53
C VAL A 80 26.15 14.02 20.96
N VAL A 81 25.02 14.04 21.66
CA VAL A 81 23.78 13.39 21.19
C VAL A 81 23.27 14.08 19.91
N GLY A 82 23.34 15.41 19.83
CA GLY A 82 23.00 16.16 18.62
C GLY A 82 23.89 15.81 17.42
N ALA A 83 25.20 15.70 17.62
CA ALA A 83 26.15 15.30 16.59
C ALA A 83 25.87 13.88 16.08
N PHE A 84 25.52 12.95 16.98
CA PHE A 84 25.07 11.61 16.61
C PHE A 84 23.84 11.66 15.68
N TYR A 85 22.83 12.46 16.02
CA TYR A 85 21.64 12.60 15.16
C TYR A 85 21.95 13.25 13.82
N LEU A 86 22.83 14.24 13.76
CA LEU A 86 23.26 14.84 12.50
C LEU A 86 23.97 13.83 11.59
N LEU A 87 24.84 12.99 12.16
CA LEU A 87 25.50 11.91 11.41
C LEU A 87 24.48 10.87 10.92
N ALA A 88 23.56 10.45 11.77
CA ALA A 88 22.49 9.52 11.39
C ALA A 88 21.62 10.12 10.26
N ALA A 89 21.23 11.39 10.37
CA ALA A 89 20.45 12.09 9.35
C ALA A 89 21.21 12.21 8.03
N ALA A 90 22.51 12.52 8.06
CA ALA A 90 23.34 12.57 6.87
C ALA A 90 23.40 11.20 6.17
N VAL A 91 23.64 10.12 6.92
CA VAL A 91 23.68 8.75 6.36
C VAL A 91 22.34 8.36 5.76
N LEU A 92 21.24 8.54 6.51
CA LEU A 92 19.89 8.18 6.06
C LEU A 92 19.46 9.03 4.86
N GLY A 93 19.71 10.34 4.89
CA GLY A 93 19.39 11.26 3.80
C GLY A 93 20.13 10.92 2.51
N LEU A 94 21.44 10.67 2.60
CA LEU A 94 22.25 10.28 1.44
C LEU A 94 21.84 8.91 0.90
N ARG A 95 21.54 7.94 1.77
CA ARG A 95 21.07 6.60 1.36
C ARG A 95 19.69 6.68 0.71
N GLY A 96 18.78 7.44 1.31
CA GLY A 96 17.43 7.68 0.81
C GLY A 96 17.45 8.35 -0.57
N GLN A 97 18.22 9.43 -0.72
CA GLN A 97 18.42 10.10 -2.00
C GLN A 97 18.95 9.12 -3.05
N LYS A 98 20.01 8.36 -2.74
CA LYS A 98 20.58 7.36 -3.66
C LYS A 98 19.58 6.29 -4.07
N ASN A 99 18.71 5.85 -3.15
CA ASN A 99 17.71 4.84 -3.45
C ASN A 99 16.58 5.42 -4.32
N LEU A 100 16.10 6.63 -4.02
CA LEU A 100 15.10 7.32 -4.82
C LEU A 100 15.60 7.63 -6.23
N SER A 101 16.87 8.03 -6.38
CA SER A 101 17.49 8.26 -7.69
C SER A 101 17.59 6.99 -8.55
N LYS A 102 17.49 5.80 -7.97
CA LYS A 102 17.45 4.52 -8.70
C LYS A 102 16.04 4.09 -9.11
N VAL A 103 15.01 4.70 -8.51
CA VAL A 103 13.62 4.44 -8.89
C VAL A 103 13.32 5.27 -10.13
N GLY A 104 13.56 4.69 -11.30
CA GLY A 104 13.09 5.24 -12.57
C GLY A 104 11.56 5.15 -12.68
N PRO A 105 10.93 5.93 -13.56
CA PRO A 105 9.49 5.81 -13.80
C PRO A 105 9.15 4.37 -14.25
N PRO A 106 7.93 3.87 -13.95
CA PRO A 106 7.57 2.47 -14.18
C PRO A 106 7.57 2.17 -15.69
N ALA A 107 8.69 1.68 -16.20
CA ALA A 107 8.95 1.56 -17.62
C ALA A 107 7.91 0.68 -18.34
N LYS A 108 7.51 -0.44 -17.71
CA LYS A 108 6.47 -1.33 -18.24
C LYS A 108 5.09 -0.66 -18.29
N THR A 109 4.69 0.04 -17.22
CA THR A 109 3.41 0.77 -17.19
C THR A 109 3.38 1.89 -18.22
N LEU A 110 4.51 2.59 -18.41
CA LEU A 110 4.63 3.60 -19.44
C LEU A 110 4.61 3.02 -20.85
N GLU A 111 5.18 1.83 -21.07
CA GLU A 111 5.10 1.09 -22.35
C GLU A 111 3.65 0.70 -22.64
N THR A 112 2.96 0.07 -21.68
CA THR A 112 1.55 -0.33 -21.84
C THR A 112 0.63 0.85 -22.11
N VAL A 113 0.78 1.96 -21.36
CA VAL A 113 -0.04 3.17 -21.60
C VAL A 113 0.27 3.80 -22.96
N LYS A 114 1.52 3.76 -23.43
CA LYS A 114 1.87 4.22 -24.78
C LYS A 114 1.24 3.35 -25.86
N ASP A 115 1.26 2.03 -25.68
CA ASP A 115 0.66 1.07 -26.61
C ASP A 115 -0.87 1.25 -26.67
N ASP A 116 -1.52 1.43 -25.53
CA ASP A 116 -2.96 1.68 -25.45
C ASP A 116 -3.36 3.01 -26.11
N LEU A 117 -2.56 4.06 -25.90
CA LEU A 117 -2.75 5.36 -26.56
C LEU A 117 -2.48 5.30 -28.07
N ALA A 118 -1.49 4.51 -28.51
CA ALA A 118 -1.19 4.30 -29.91
C ALA A 118 -2.33 3.55 -30.61
N TRP A 119 -2.88 2.52 -29.97
CA TRP A 119 -4.03 1.76 -30.45
C TRP A 119 -5.29 2.64 -30.52
N ALA A 120 -5.56 3.46 -29.50
CA ALA A 120 -6.71 4.36 -29.49
C ALA A 120 -6.67 5.42 -30.61
N LYS A 121 -5.47 5.85 -31.03
CA LYS A 121 -5.28 6.79 -32.15
C LYS A 121 -5.39 6.14 -33.53
N HIS A 122 -5.04 4.85 -33.62
CA HIS A 122 -5.07 4.09 -34.88
C HIS A 122 -5.71 2.70 -34.65
N PRO A 123 -7.05 2.62 -34.55
CA PRO A 123 -7.76 1.38 -34.20
C PRO A 123 -7.74 0.29 -35.28
N THR A 124 -6.96 0.46 -36.36
CA THR A 124 -6.89 -0.45 -37.51
C THR A 124 -5.72 -1.43 -37.46
N VAL A 125 -4.86 -1.40 -36.44
CA VAL A 125 -3.74 -2.35 -36.27
C VAL A 125 -3.98 -3.20 -35.03
N ALA A 126 -4.12 -4.52 -35.20
CA ALA A 126 -4.23 -5.46 -34.09
C ALA A 126 -2.93 -5.46 -33.26
N PRO A 127 -2.99 -5.51 -31.92
CA PRO A 127 -1.81 -5.45 -31.07
C PRO A 127 -0.93 -6.69 -31.28
N THR A 128 0.25 -6.49 -31.87
CA THR A 128 1.18 -7.55 -32.29
C THR A 128 1.64 -8.49 -31.17
N LYS A 129 1.59 -8.04 -29.90
CA LYS A 129 2.04 -8.83 -28.73
C LYS A 129 0.98 -9.70 -28.07
N ARG A 130 -0.32 -9.48 -28.31
CA ARG A 130 -1.40 -10.21 -27.58
C ARG A 130 -1.54 -11.68 -28.01
N ALA A 131 -0.87 -12.09 -29.08
CA ALA A 131 -0.94 -13.44 -29.66
C ALA A 131 0.18 -14.39 -29.22
N GLN A 132 1.09 -13.97 -28.32
CA GLN A 132 2.25 -14.79 -27.91
C GLN A 132 2.28 -15.19 -26.44
N GLU A 133 1.26 -14.86 -25.64
CA GLU A 133 1.14 -15.42 -24.29
C GLU A 133 0.41 -16.76 -24.35
N PRO A 134 1.04 -17.88 -23.96
CA PRO A 134 0.31 -19.11 -23.69
C PRO A 134 -0.60 -18.86 -22.50
N VAL A 135 -1.88 -19.18 -22.64
CA VAL A 135 -2.84 -19.25 -21.53
C VAL A 135 -2.34 -20.34 -20.59
N ALA A 136 -1.72 -19.93 -19.49
CA ALA A 136 -1.30 -20.81 -18.39
C ALA A 136 -2.28 -20.64 -17.23
#